data_AF-A0A4R7FZ25-F1
#
_entry.id   AF-A0A4R7FZ25-F1
#
_cell.length_a   1.000
_cell.length_b   1.000
_cell.length_c   1.000
_cell.angle_alpha   90.00
_cell.angle_beta   90.00
_cell.angle_gamma   90.00
#
_symmetry.space_group_name_H-M   'P 1'
#
loop_
_entity.id
_entity.type
_entity.pdbx_description
1 polymer ?
#
loop_
_entity_poly.entity_id
_entity_poly.type
_entity_poly.pdbx_seq_one_letter_code
_entity_poly.pdbx_strand_id
1 'polypeptide(L)' 'MDMIGKVRRMKLRDQLSLSEIARRTGLARNTVKKWLKAPGDVVPKYERIKQAGKL' A
#
# COMPACT_ATOMS: atom_id res chain seq x y z
N MET A 1 9.40 9.88 3.52
CA MET A 1 8.57 9.20 4.55
C MET A 1 7.26 8.79 3.90
N ASP A 2 7.14 7.55 3.44
CA ASP A 2 5.90 7.05 2.85
C ASP A 2 4.79 6.95 3.89
N MET A 3 3.86 7.91 3.82
CA MET A 3 2.75 8.05 4.76
C MET A 3 1.80 6.83 4.67
N ILE A 4 1.69 6.22 3.48
CA ILE A 4 1.01 4.94 3.25
C ILE A 4 1.64 3.79 4.05
N GLY A 5 2.97 3.71 4.09
CA GLY A 5 3.68 2.68 4.84
C GLY A 5 3.51 2.82 6.36
N LYS A 6 3.39 4.07 6.84
CA LYS A 6 3.10 4.36 8.27
C LYS A 6 1.69 3.91 8.64
N VAL A 7 0.69 4.24 7.83
CA VAL A 7 -0.71 3.80 8.02
C VAL A 7 -0.85 2.28 7.99
N ARG A 8 -0.18 1.61 7.04
CA ARG A 8 -0.18 0.15 6.96
C ARG A 8 0.45 -0.51 8.18
N ARG A 9 1.59 0.01 8.68
CA ARG A 9 2.20 -0.49 9.92
C ARG A 9 1.28 -0.33 11.13
N MET A 10 0.67 0.84 11.29
CA MET A 10 -0.29 1.10 12.36
C MET A 10 -1.47 0.12 12.34
N LYS A 11 -1.94 -0.29 11.15
CA LYS A 11 -3.05 -1.25 11.05
C LYS A 11 -2.62 -2.71 11.21
N LEU A 12 -1.51 -3.10 10.58
CA LEU A 12 -1.07 -4.50 10.49
C LEU A 12 -0.23 -4.94 11.69
N ARG A 13 0.60 -4.04 12.25
CA ARG A 13 1.51 -4.35 13.35
C ARG A 13 0.91 -3.93 14.69
N ASP A 14 0.48 -2.68 14.78
CA ASP A 14 -0.07 -2.13 16.03
C ASP A 14 -1.57 -2.47 16.22
N GLN A 15 -2.19 -3.14 15.23
CA GLN A 15 -3.60 -3.52 15.22
C GLN A 15 -4.60 -2.39 15.53
N LEU A 16 -4.22 -1.14 15.27
CA LEU A 16 -5.03 0.02 15.60
C LEU A 16 -6.32 0.07 14.76
N SER A 17 -7.35 0.71 15.32
CA SER A 17 -8.59 0.96 14.58
C SER A 17 -8.39 2.05 13.52
N LEU A 18 -9.20 2.05 12.46
CA LEU A 18 -9.14 3.09 11.42
C LEU A 18 -9.31 4.50 11.99
N SER A 19 -10.15 4.64 13.02
CA SER A 19 -10.42 5.90 13.71
C SER A 19 -9.21 6.40 14.50
N GLU A 20 -8.49 5.48 15.14
CA GLU A 20 -7.29 5.82 15.90
C GLU A 20 -6.12 6.21 15.00
N ILE A 21 -5.98 5.54 13.85
CA ILE A 21 -5.03 5.92 12.81
C ILE A 21 -5.36 7.31 12.28
N ALA A 22 -6.63 7.61 11.99
CA ALA A 22 -7.07 8.92 11.54
C ALA A 22 -6.75 10.02 12.56
N ARG A 23 -7.03 9.78 13.86
CA ARG A 23 -6.73 10.71 14.95
C ARG A 23 -5.23 11.01 15.09
N ARG A 24 -4.38 9.98 14.95
CA ARG A 24 -2.91 10.13 15.08
C ARG A 24 -2.23 10.74 13.86
N THR A 25 -2.78 10.49 12.67
CA THR A 25 -2.19 10.95 11.40
C THR A 25 -2.79 12.26 10.89
N GLY A 26 -3.92 12.72 11.46
CA GLY A 26 -4.67 13.88 10.97
C GLY A 26 -5.36 13.64 9.62
N LEU A 27 -5.35 12.40 9.12
CA LEU A 27 -5.98 12.03 7.87
C LEU A 27 -7.46 11.70 8.09
N ALA A 28 -8.29 12.04 7.11
CA ALA A 28 -9.67 11.58 7.09
C ALA A 28 -9.73 10.04 7.10
N ARG A 29 -10.70 9.48 7.85
CA ARG A 29 -10.93 8.02 7.92
C ARG A 29 -11.11 7.38 6.54
N ASN A 30 -11.70 8.12 5.61
CA ASN A 30 -11.91 7.69 4.22
C ASN A 30 -10.58 7.52 3.46
N THR A 31 -9.59 8.39 3.74
CA THR A 31 -8.24 8.32 3.17
C THR A 31 -7.50 7.10 3.69
N VAL A 32 -7.55 6.87 5.02
CA VAL A 32 -6.97 5.68 5.65
C VAL A 32 -7.58 4.40 5.05
N LYS A 33 -8.90 4.36 4.85
CA LYS A 33 -9.61 3.23 4.24
C LYS A 33 -9.17 3.00 2.79
N LYS A 34 -9.08 4.06 1.97
CA LYS A 34 -8.61 3.97 0.58
C LYS A 34 -7.18 3.46 0.51
N TRP A 35 -6.29 3.95 1.37
CA TRP A 35 -4.88 3.57 1.38
C TRP A 35 -4.62 2.14 1.84
N LEU A 36 -5.44 1.62 2.75
CA LEU A 36 -5.40 0.21 3.14
C LEU A 36 -5.93 -0.71 2.03
N LYS A 37 -6.91 -0.26 1.25
CA LYS A 37 -7.48 -1.03 0.12
C LYS A 37 -6.66 -0.91 -1.16
N ALA A 38 -5.87 0.16 -1.30
CA ALA A 38 -5.04 0.35 -2.48
C ALA A 38 -4.13 -0.88 -2.66
N PRO A 39 -4.12 -1.51 -3.85
CA PRO A 39 -3.15 -2.56 -4.14
C PRO A 39 -1.77 -1.97 -3.87
N GLY A 40 -0.97 -2.63 -3.02
CA GLY A 40 0.43 -2.23 -2.84
C GLY A 40 1.13 -2.21 -4.18
N ASP A 41 2.15 -1.34 -4.30
CA ASP A 41 3.03 -1.23 -5.46
C ASP A 41 3.14 -2.57 -6.17
N VAL A 42 2.53 -2.62 -7.35
CA VAL A 42 2.43 -3.82 -8.17
C VAL A 42 3.86 -4.33 -8.29
N VAL A 43 4.13 -5.52 -7.73
CA VAL A 43 5.46 -6.11 -7.78
C VAL A 43 5.84 -6.14 -9.26
N PRO A 44 6.95 -5.50 -9.67
CA PRO A 44 7.37 -5.53 -11.06
C PRO A 44 7.62 -7.01 -11.41
N LYS A 45 6.66 -7.60 -12.13
CA LYS A 45 6.76 -8.97 -12.60
C LYS A 45 7.71 -8.92 -13.78
N TYR A 46 8.92 -9.45 -13.60
CA TYR A 46 9.90 -9.52 -14.67
C TYR A 46 9.35 -10.43 -15.79
N GLU A 47 8.96 -9.82 -16.90
CA GLU A 47 8.55 -10.54 -18.11
C GLU A 47 9.74 -10.61 -19.07
N ARG A 48 10.38 -11.80 -19.14
CA ARG A 48 11.41 -12.05 -20.14
C ARG A 48 10.73 -12.14 -21.50
N ILE A 49 10.87 -11.10 -22.30
CA ILE A 49 10.42 -11.09 -23.69
C ILE A 49 11.11 -12.27 -24.39
N LYS A 50 10.33 -13.26 -24.88
CA LYS A 50 10.88 -14.32 -25.73
C LYS A 50 11.34 -13.64 -27.02
N GLN A 51 12.63 -13.42 -27.14
CA GLN A 51 13.24 -12.96 -28.38
C GLN A 51 12.89 -13.97 -29.46
N ALA A 52 12.12 -13.54 -30.47
CA ALA A 52 11.85 -14.35 -31.64
C ALA A 52 13.20 -14.67 -32.29
N GLY A 53 13.63 -15.93 -32.19
CA GLY A 53 14.82 -16.41 -32.87
C GLY A 53 14.63 -16.18 -34.37
N LYS A 54 15.55 -15.44 -34.99
CA LYS A 54 15.58 -15.28 -36.45
C LYS A 54 15.77 -16.66 -37.08
N LEU A 55 14.94 -16.93 -38.09
CA LEU A 55 15.05 -18.03 -39.05
C LEU A 55 16.44 -18.06 -39.69
#